data_AF-A0A4R2ZLR8-F1
#
_entry.id   AF-A0A4R2ZLR8-F1
#
_cell.length_a   1.000
_cell.length_b   1.000
_cell.length_c   1.000
_cell.angle_alpha   90.00
_cell.angle_beta   90.00
_cell.angle_gamma   90.00
#
_symmetry.space_group_name_H-M   'P 1'
#
loop_
_entity.id
_entity.type
_entity.pdbx_description
1 polymer ?
#
loop_
_entity_poly.entity_id
_entity_poly.type
_entity_poly.pdbx_seq_one_letter_code
_entity_poly.pdbx_strand_id
1 'polypeptide(L)'
;MGDRADAFEECRADIGVTLMAQRLVGTDHEEFTIAAFGDGDGGFHAAMAMRRSLSSEGFTGMAEVVAMDAFSQTVQALCRLLRPVGPTNFQFRTEGDAVRLLEINPRISSSTSLRTAFRYNECVMAVDDFLFHKTPSQPRIRGGKAIRYTDDLVFYDDSIHF
;
A
#
# COMPACT_ATOMS: atom_id res chain seq x y z
N MET A 1 13.23 -25.01 1.94
CA MET A 1 11.95 -24.39 2.34
C MET A 1 11.29 -25.42 3.23
N GLY A 2 11.44 -25.30 4.56
CA GLY A 2 10.75 -26.20 5.49
C GLY A 2 9.25 -26.13 5.25
N ASP A 3 8.54 -27.24 5.43
CA ASP A 3 7.12 -27.32 5.14
C ASP A 3 6.40 -26.27 6.00
N ARG A 4 5.61 -25.40 5.38
CA ARG A 4 4.85 -24.36 6.10
C ARG A 4 3.90 -24.98 7.13
N ALA A 5 3.56 -26.26 6.96
CA ALA A 5 2.84 -27.05 7.94
C ALA A 5 3.63 -27.22 9.25
N ASP A 6 4.93 -27.51 9.18
CA ASP A 6 5.77 -27.71 10.36
C ASP A 6 5.91 -26.41 11.16
N ALA A 7 6.15 -25.29 10.48
CA ALA A 7 6.23 -23.97 11.11
C ALA A 7 4.90 -23.53 11.75
N PHE A 8 3.75 -23.97 11.19
CA PHE A 8 2.44 -23.70 11.77
C PHE A 8 2.24 -24.49 13.07
N GLU A 9 2.61 -25.77 13.08
CA GLU A 9 2.49 -26.61 14.27
C GLU A 9 3.41 -26.15 15.40
N GLU A 10 4.65 -25.75 15.09
CA GLU A 10 5.59 -25.18 16.06
C GLU A 10 5.02 -23.94 16.76
N CYS A 11 4.29 -23.10 16.03
CA CYS A 11 3.74 -21.85 16.54
C CYS A 11 2.31 -21.99 17.09
N ARG A 12 1.70 -23.18 17.04
CA ARG A 12 0.25 -23.37 17.30
C ARG A 12 -0.16 -22.91 18.70
N ALA A 13 0.67 -23.18 19.71
CA ALA A 13 0.37 -22.86 21.10
C ALA A 13 0.28 -21.35 21.37
N ASP A 14 0.94 -20.53 20.55
CA ASP A 14 1.00 -19.07 20.70
C ASP A 14 -0.10 -18.34 19.90
N ILE A 15 -0.86 -19.05 19.05
CA ILE A 15 -1.98 -18.49 18.28
C ILE A 15 -3.08 -18.03 19.23
N GLY A 16 -3.49 -16.77 19.12
CA GLY A 16 -4.46 -16.13 20.00
C GLY A 16 -3.87 -15.55 21.29
N VAL A 17 -2.60 -15.88 21.60
CA VAL A 17 -1.85 -15.28 22.71
C VAL A 17 -0.97 -14.14 22.19
N THR A 18 -0.07 -14.45 21.25
CA THR A 18 0.86 -13.47 20.63
C THR A 18 0.85 -13.53 19.11
N LEU A 19 0.34 -14.62 18.53
CA LEU A 19 0.29 -14.83 17.09
C LEU A 19 -1.15 -14.82 16.57
N MET A 20 -1.30 -14.45 15.30
CA MET A 20 -2.56 -14.57 14.55
C MET A 20 -2.34 -15.53 13.39
N ALA A 21 -3.24 -16.50 13.23
CA ALA A 21 -3.32 -17.31 12.02
C ALA A 21 -4.40 -16.76 11.11
N GLN A 22 -4.09 -16.67 9.82
CA GLN A 22 -5.03 -16.29 8.78
C GLN A 22 -4.91 -17.22 7.57
N ARG A 23 -5.99 -17.35 6.82
CA ARG A 23 -5.98 -18.09 5.55
C ARG A 23 -5.03 -17.42 4.56
N LEU A 24 -4.27 -18.22 3.83
CA LEU A 24 -3.52 -17.74 2.65
C LEU A 24 -4.51 -17.47 1.50
N VAL A 25 -4.52 -16.25 0.98
CA VAL A 25 -5.45 -15.80 -0.06
C VAL A 25 -4.68 -15.46 -1.33
N GLY A 26 -5.05 -16.12 -2.42
CA GLY A 26 -4.45 -15.89 -3.74
C GLY A 26 -2.96 -16.22 -3.80
N THR A 27 -2.30 -15.59 -4.76
CA THR A 27 -0.87 -15.71 -5.08
C THR A 27 -0.12 -14.41 -4.82
N ASP A 28 1.20 -14.41 -4.98
CA ASP A 28 2.03 -13.20 -4.86
C ASP A 28 1.79 -12.17 -5.98
N HIS A 29 1.07 -12.54 -7.04
CA HIS A 29 0.66 -11.65 -8.12
C HIS A 29 -0.73 -11.03 -7.91
N GLU A 30 -1.41 -11.42 -6.83
CA GLU A 30 -2.78 -11.02 -6.49
C GLU A 30 -2.80 -10.09 -5.28
N GLU A 31 -1.72 -9.33 -5.06
CA GLU A 31 -1.65 -8.29 -4.03
C GLU A 31 -1.79 -6.88 -4.64
N PHE A 32 -2.63 -6.08 -3.99
CA PHE A 32 -2.98 -4.73 -4.43
C PHE A 32 -2.80 -3.73 -3.29
N THR A 33 -2.36 -2.54 -3.63
CA THR A 33 -2.23 -1.41 -2.72
C THR A 33 -3.00 -0.22 -3.26
N ILE A 34 -3.94 0.26 -2.46
CA ILE A 34 -4.85 1.34 -2.81
C ILE A 34 -4.53 2.51 -1.88
N ALA A 35 -4.23 3.65 -2.47
CA ALA A 35 -4.23 4.93 -1.76
C ALA A 35 -5.65 5.48 -1.77
N ALA A 36 -6.11 6.00 -0.65
CA ALA A 36 -7.26 6.89 -0.57
C ALA A 36 -6.91 8.08 0.32
N PHE A 37 -7.27 9.29 -0.10
CA PHE A 37 -7.20 10.47 0.75
C PHE A 37 -8.55 10.67 1.43
N GLY A 38 -8.70 10.18 2.64
CA GLY A 38 -9.96 10.21 3.39
C GLY A 38 -10.38 11.62 3.77
N ASP A 39 -11.69 11.87 3.76
CA ASP A 39 -12.29 13.18 4.07
C ASP A 39 -12.72 13.34 5.54
N GLY A 40 -12.63 12.27 6.35
CA GLY A 40 -13.11 12.25 7.74
C GLY A 40 -14.62 12.09 7.90
N ASP A 41 -15.39 12.16 6.82
CA ASP A 41 -16.87 12.13 6.81
C ASP A 41 -17.44 10.87 6.17
N GLY A 42 -16.58 9.89 5.91
CA GLY A 42 -16.95 8.57 5.39
C GLY A 42 -16.74 8.41 3.89
N GLY A 43 -16.15 9.40 3.22
CA GLY A 43 -15.71 9.35 1.84
C GLY A 43 -14.20 9.48 1.71
N PHE A 44 -13.78 9.91 0.53
CA PHE A 44 -12.39 10.22 0.20
C PHE A 44 -12.36 11.18 -1.01
N HIS A 45 -11.38 12.06 -1.05
CA HIS A 45 -11.23 13.07 -2.11
C HIS A 45 -10.54 12.55 -3.37
N ALA A 46 -9.62 11.59 -3.20
CA ALA A 46 -8.85 11.01 -4.28
C ALA A 46 -8.45 9.57 -3.92
N ALA A 47 -8.25 8.74 -4.93
CA ALA A 47 -7.73 7.40 -4.78
C ALA A 47 -6.86 6.97 -5.97
N MET A 48 -6.03 5.95 -5.75
CA MET A 48 -5.23 5.29 -6.79
C MET A 48 -4.97 3.84 -6.41
N ALA A 49 -5.18 2.92 -7.35
CA ALA A 49 -4.89 1.50 -7.19
C ALA A 49 -3.60 1.11 -7.92
N MET A 50 -2.80 0.26 -7.28
CA MET A 50 -1.68 -0.43 -7.93
C MET A 50 -1.71 -1.90 -7.57
N ARG A 51 -1.43 -2.77 -8.54
CA ARG A 51 -0.99 -4.14 -8.28
C ARG A 51 0.48 -4.10 -7.89
N ARG A 52 0.89 -4.86 -6.88
CA ARG A 52 2.28 -4.89 -6.40
C ARG A 52 2.83 -6.31 -6.32
N SER A 53 4.14 -6.41 -6.43
CA SER A 53 4.90 -7.56 -5.96
C SER A 53 5.91 -7.08 -4.92
N LEU A 54 5.96 -7.79 -3.79
CA LEU A 54 6.88 -7.49 -2.70
C LEU A 54 8.30 -7.87 -3.09
N SER A 55 9.27 -7.04 -2.70
CA SER A 55 10.66 -7.49 -2.62
C SER A 55 10.80 -8.50 -1.49
N SER A 56 11.91 -9.24 -1.48
CA SER A 56 12.29 -10.12 -0.36
C SER A 56 12.37 -9.38 0.99
N GLU A 57 12.50 -8.05 0.96
CA GLU A 57 12.61 -7.17 2.13
C GLU A 57 11.25 -6.54 2.53
N GLY A 58 10.14 -6.95 1.91
CA GLY A 58 8.78 -6.56 2.32
C GLY A 58 8.27 -5.22 1.80
N PHE A 59 9.05 -4.47 1.01
CA PHE A 59 8.57 -3.26 0.32
C PHE A 59 8.09 -3.56 -1.10
N THR A 60 7.40 -2.61 -1.75
CA THR A 60 6.99 -2.77 -3.16
C THR A 60 8.19 -2.71 -4.10
N GLY A 61 8.61 -3.85 -4.65
CA GLY A 61 9.68 -3.92 -5.65
C GLY A 61 9.19 -3.60 -7.06
N MET A 62 8.00 -4.07 -7.43
CA MET A 62 7.34 -3.76 -8.70
C MET A 62 5.91 -3.31 -8.45
N ALA A 63 5.45 -2.30 -9.18
CA ALA A 63 4.08 -1.80 -9.14
C ALA A 63 3.55 -1.60 -10.56
N GLU A 64 2.26 -1.87 -10.75
CA GLU A 64 1.53 -1.55 -11.97
C GLU A 64 0.26 -0.81 -11.61
N VAL A 65 0.01 0.31 -12.29
CA VAL A 65 -1.24 1.05 -12.14
C VAL A 65 -2.39 0.23 -12.71
N VAL A 66 -3.43 0.03 -11.91
CA VAL A 66 -4.62 -0.73 -12.30
C VAL A 66 -5.88 0.12 -12.12
N ALA A 67 -6.98 -0.32 -12.75
CA ALA A 67 -8.27 0.33 -12.59
C ALA A 67 -8.79 0.22 -11.14
N MET A 68 -9.47 1.26 -10.68
CA MET A 68 -10.04 1.33 -9.34
C MET A 68 -11.39 0.60 -9.22
N ASP A 69 -12.02 0.24 -10.36
CA ASP A 69 -13.41 -0.25 -10.40
C ASP A 69 -13.64 -1.46 -9.49
N ALA A 70 -12.74 -2.43 -9.51
CA ALA A 70 -12.82 -3.64 -8.68
C ALA A 70 -12.74 -3.37 -7.16
N PHE A 71 -12.14 -2.25 -6.75
CA PHE A 71 -11.92 -1.91 -5.33
C PHE A 71 -12.86 -0.82 -4.83
N SER A 72 -13.53 -0.10 -5.72
CA SER A 72 -14.26 1.13 -5.39
C SER A 72 -15.34 0.92 -4.32
N GLN A 73 -16.16 -0.13 -4.46
CA GLN A 73 -17.23 -0.41 -3.49
C GLN A 73 -16.66 -0.77 -2.11
N THR A 74 -15.63 -1.63 -2.08
CA THR A 74 -14.98 -2.06 -0.82
C THR A 74 -14.31 -0.88 -0.12
N VAL A 75 -13.57 -0.06 -0.86
CA VAL A 75 -12.88 1.13 -0.31
C VAL A 75 -13.90 2.15 0.19
N GLN A 76 -15.00 2.38 -0.54
CA GLN A 76 -16.07 3.25 -0.08
C GLN A 76 -16.73 2.73 1.20
N ALA A 77 -16.98 1.42 1.31
CA ALA A 77 -17.52 0.82 2.53
C ALA A 77 -16.57 0.96 3.72
N LEU A 78 -15.26 0.77 3.49
CA LEU A 78 -14.24 0.95 4.52
C LEU A 78 -14.12 2.41 4.96
N CYS A 79 -14.12 3.37 4.03
CA CYS A 79 -14.10 4.79 4.40
C CYS A 79 -15.35 5.19 5.19
N ARG A 80 -16.55 4.74 4.80
CA ARG A 80 -17.79 5.00 5.55
C ARG A 80 -17.72 4.49 6.99
N LEU A 81 -17.15 3.30 7.18
CA LEU A 81 -17.02 2.68 8.49
C LEU A 81 -15.94 3.37 9.36
N LEU A 82 -14.77 3.61 8.78
CA LEU A 82 -13.57 4.00 9.52
C LEU A 82 -13.35 5.51 9.60
N ARG A 83 -13.95 6.28 8.68
CA ARG A 83 -13.82 7.74 8.55
C ARG A 83 -12.36 8.20 8.62
N PRO A 84 -11.47 7.68 7.74
CA PRO A 84 -10.08 8.10 7.74
C PRO A 84 -9.97 9.58 7.36
N VAL A 85 -8.98 10.26 7.97
CA VAL A 85 -8.63 11.65 7.64
C VAL A 85 -7.26 11.64 6.97
N GLY A 86 -7.19 12.15 5.73
CA GLY A 86 -5.94 12.23 4.99
C GLY A 86 -5.46 10.91 4.37
N PRO A 87 -4.15 10.79 4.06
CA PRO A 87 -3.59 9.64 3.36
C PRO A 87 -3.80 8.34 4.13
N THR A 88 -4.49 7.39 3.49
CA THR A 88 -4.76 6.05 4.02
C THR A 88 -4.50 5.00 2.96
N ASN A 89 -3.74 3.98 3.32
CA ASN A 89 -3.36 2.91 2.43
C ASN A 89 -4.08 1.61 2.80
N PHE A 90 -4.93 1.14 1.90
CA PHE A 90 -5.58 -0.17 2.00
C PHE A 90 -4.82 -1.19 1.16
N GLN A 91 -4.45 -2.31 1.75
CA GLN A 91 -3.86 -3.44 1.04
C GLN A 91 -4.89 -4.55 0.90
N PHE A 92 -4.96 -5.16 -0.27
CA PHE A 92 -5.89 -6.23 -0.57
C PHE A 92 -5.18 -7.42 -1.21
N ARG A 93 -5.76 -8.60 -1.01
CA ARG A 93 -5.51 -9.79 -1.82
C ARG A 93 -6.78 -10.14 -2.60
N THR A 94 -6.64 -10.69 -3.80
CA THR A 94 -7.78 -11.21 -4.57
C THR A 94 -7.75 -12.73 -4.68
N GLU A 95 -8.92 -13.33 -4.80
CA GLU A 95 -9.09 -14.76 -5.10
C GLU A 95 -10.36 -14.91 -5.95
N GLY A 96 -10.17 -15.16 -7.26
CA GLY A 96 -11.24 -14.97 -8.23
C GLY A 96 -11.74 -13.52 -8.22
N ASP A 97 -13.05 -13.32 -8.16
CA ASP A 97 -13.67 -12.00 -8.12
C ASP A 97 -13.72 -11.38 -6.70
N ALA A 98 -13.26 -12.11 -5.68
CA ALA A 98 -13.35 -11.64 -4.29
C ALA A 98 -12.17 -10.75 -3.91
N VAL A 99 -12.45 -9.52 -3.50
CA VAL A 99 -11.49 -8.60 -2.87
C VAL A 99 -11.47 -8.84 -1.35
N ARG A 100 -10.30 -9.19 -0.80
CA ARG A 100 -10.09 -9.41 0.63
C ARG A 100 -9.14 -8.37 1.19
N LEU A 101 -9.57 -7.64 2.22
CA LEU A 101 -8.71 -6.70 2.93
C LEU A 101 -7.60 -7.47 3.65
N LEU A 102 -6.35 -7.06 3.45
CA LEU A 102 -5.18 -7.60 4.11
C LEU A 102 -4.71 -6.68 5.24
N GLU A 103 -4.58 -5.38 4.96
CA GLU A 103 -4.01 -4.42 5.91
C GLU A 103 -4.58 -3.02 5.68
N ILE A 104 -4.73 -2.24 6.74
CA ILE A 104 -5.02 -0.80 6.68
C ILE A 104 -3.88 -0.04 7.35
N ASN A 105 -3.35 0.94 6.64
CA ASN A 105 -2.32 1.84 7.14
C ASN A 105 -2.82 3.29 7.02
N PRO A 106 -3.40 3.89 8.08
CA PRO A 106 -3.91 5.27 8.06
C PRO A 106 -2.76 6.29 8.18
N ARG A 107 -1.88 6.27 7.17
CA ARG A 107 -0.66 7.09 7.07
C ARG A 107 -0.19 7.15 5.63
N ILE A 108 0.78 8.02 5.37
CA ILE A 108 1.55 8.05 4.12
C ILE A 108 2.22 6.68 3.91
N SER A 109 2.13 6.19 2.67
CA SER A 109 2.62 4.87 2.29
C SER A 109 4.09 4.90 1.85
N SER A 110 4.82 3.80 2.03
CA SER A 110 6.16 3.66 1.43
C SER A 110 6.12 3.61 -0.12
N SER A 111 4.93 3.39 -0.70
CA SER A 111 4.68 3.46 -2.14
C SER A 111 4.43 4.89 -2.65
N THR A 112 4.38 5.91 -1.79
CA THR A 112 4.05 7.29 -2.20
C THR A 112 5.01 7.84 -3.27
N SER A 113 6.31 7.53 -3.22
CA SER A 113 7.24 7.97 -4.27
C SER A 113 6.88 7.42 -5.65
N LEU A 114 6.43 6.17 -5.73
CA LEU A 114 5.93 5.57 -6.98
C LEU A 114 4.61 6.22 -7.42
N ARG A 115 3.67 6.41 -6.49
CA ARG A 115 2.39 7.07 -6.76
C ARG A 115 2.56 8.48 -7.30
N THR A 116 3.50 9.24 -6.75
CA THR A 116 3.84 10.59 -7.21
C THR A 116 4.32 10.57 -8.66
N ALA A 117 5.14 9.59 -9.07
CA ALA A 117 5.55 9.42 -10.46
C ALA A 117 4.36 9.14 -11.40
N PHE A 118 3.30 8.50 -10.88
CA PHE A 118 2.01 8.30 -11.55
C PHE A 118 1.00 9.43 -11.33
N ARG A 119 1.46 10.59 -10.82
CA ARG A 119 0.71 11.84 -10.58
C ARG A 119 -0.23 11.84 -9.36
N TYR A 120 -0.16 10.82 -8.51
CA TYR A 120 -0.87 10.80 -7.23
C TYR A 120 0.09 11.16 -6.09
N ASN A 121 0.18 12.44 -5.76
CA ASN A 121 1.07 12.93 -4.69
C ASN A 121 0.28 13.25 -3.42
N GLU A 122 0.06 12.22 -2.59
CA GLU A 122 -0.70 12.36 -1.33
C GLU A 122 0.01 13.22 -0.27
N CYS A 123 1.34 13.35 -0.34
CA CYS A 123 2.07 14.26 0.55
C CYS A 123 1.73 15.72 0.25
N VAL A 124 1.71 16.12 -1.03
CA VAL A 124 1.31 17.47 -1.44
C VAL A 124 -0.15 17.71 -1.10
N MET A 125 -1.04 16.75 -1.36
CA MET A 125 -2.45 16.84 -0.97
C MET A 125 -2.60 17.07 0.54
N ALA A 126 -1.83 16.37 1.38
CA ALA A 126 -1.88 16.53 2.83
C ALA A 126 -1.41 17.92 3.26
N VAL A 127 -0.33 18.44 2.68
CA VAL A 127 0.15 19.80 2.95
C VAL A 127 -0.89 20.84 2.54
N ASP A 128 -1.45 20.71 1.33
CA ASP A 128 -2.48 21.62 0.80
C ASP A 128 -3.75 21.61 1.67
N ASP A 129 -4.20 20.45 2.10
CA ASP A 129 -5.41 20.31 2.91
C ASP A 129 -5.20 20.82 4.35
N PHE A 130 -4.20 20.30 5.07
CA PHE A 130 -4.04 20.57 6.49
C PHE A 130 -3.46 21.96 6.80
N LEU A 131 -2.60 22.50 5.94
CA LEU A 131 -1.96 23.80 6.19
C LEU A 131 -2.62 24.95 5.43
N PHE A 132 -3.18 24.68 4.24
CA PHE A 132 -3.73 25.72 3.37
C PHE A 132 -5.23 25.60 3.16
N HIS A 133 -5.90 24.62 3.78
CA HIS A 133 -7.34 24.40 3.67
C HIS A 133 -7.81 24.24 2.22
N LYS A 134 -6.96 23.64 1.38
CA LYS A 134 -7.29 23.33 -0.01
C LYS A 134 -7.69 21.87 -0.10
N THR A 135 -8.99 21.64 -0.25
CA THR A 135 -9.54 20.30 -0.42
C THR A 135 -8.88 19.59 -1.61
N PRO A 136 -8.32 18.39 -1.42
CA PRO A 136 -7.72 17.62 -2.50
C PRO A 136 -8.75 17.27 -3.58
N SER A 137 -8.26 17.05 -4.79
CA SER A 137 -9.08 16.58 -5.91
C SER A 137 -8.39 15.41 -6.61
N GLN A 138 -9.17 14.53 -7.22
CA GLN A 138 -8.65 13.37 -7.94
C GLN A 138 -7.71 13.82 -9.08
N PRO A 139 -6.39 13.51 -9.01
CA PRO A 139 -5.50 13.83 -10.09
C PRO A 139 -5.73 12.89 -11.28
N ARG A 140 -5.32 13.33 -12.47
CA ARG A 140 -5.26 12.46 -13.67
C ARG A 140 -4.12 11.46 -13.50
N ILE A 141 -4.47 10.25 -13.07
CA ILE A 141 -3.52 9.15 -12.88
C ILE A 141 -2.88 8.78 -14.22
N ARG A 142 -1.55 8.67 -14.24
CA ARG A 142 -0.82 8.14 -15.39
C ARG A 142 -0.67 6.63 -15.24
N GLY A 143 -1.14 5.87 -16.22
CA GLY A 143 -0.92 4.42 -16.26
C GLY A 143 0.54 4.06 -16.51
N GLY A 144 0.95 2.87 -16.07
CA GLY A 144 2.28 2.33 -16.32
C GLY A 144 2.73 1.30 -15.28
N LYS A 145 4.00 0.90 -15.41
CA LYS A 145 4.69 0.01 -14.49
C LYS A 145 5.88 0.75 -13.90
N ALA A 146 6.19 0.48 -12.64
CA ALA A 146 7.38 0.98 -11.97
C ALA A 146 8.11 -0.19 -11.31
N ILE A 147 9.44 -0.10 -11.35
CA ILE A 147 10.34 -1.01 -10.65
C ILE A 147 11.20 -0.13 -9.75
N ARG A 148 11.28 -0.49 -8.47
CA ARG A 148 12.22 0.13 -7.54
C ARG A 148 13.54 -0.61 -7.63
N TYR A 149 14.62 0.12 -7.83
CA TYR A 149 15.98 -0.37 -7.77
C TYR A 149 16.75 0.40 -6.70
N THR A 150 17.80 -0.22 -6.17
CA THR A 150 18.74 0.39 -5.24
C THR A 150 19.91 0.94 -6.03
N ASP A 151 20.41 2.12 -5.66
CA ASP A 151 21.54 2.77 -6.29
C ASP A 151 22.53 3.21 -5.20
N ASP A 152 23.82 3.25 -5.51
CA ASP A 152 24.88 3.58 -4.57
C ASP A 152 25.23 5.07 -4.64
N LEU A 153 25.19 5.74 -3.48
CA LEU A 153 25.72 7.09 -3.34
C LEU A 153 26.97 7.05 -2.47
N VAL A 154 28.12 7.23 -3.10
CA VAL A 154 29.43 7.20 -2.42
C VAL A 154 29.89 8.62 -2.12
N PHE A 155 30.23 8.85 -0.85
CA PHE A 155 30.97 10.03 -0.42
C PHE A 155 32.41 9.62 -0.13
N TYR A 156 33.36 10.36 -0.70
CA TYR A 156 34.78 10.16 -0.44
C TYR A 156 35.25 11.19 0.57
N ASP A 157 36.15 10.76 1.46
CA ASP A 157 37.04 11.67 2.17
C ASP A 157 38.44 11.61 1.54
N ASP A 158 39.38 12.38 2.09
CA ASP A 158 40.76 12.44 1.59
C ASP A 158 41.62 11.25 2.05
N SER A 159 41.06 10.28 2.78
CA SER A 159 41.82 9.14 3.29
C SER A 159 42.03 8.07 2.22
N ILE A 160 43.21 7.46 2.24
CA ILE A 160 43.57 6.33 1.38
C ILE A 160 44.08 5.21 2.29
N HIS A 161 43.45 4.04 2.19
CA HIS A 161 43.81 2.84 2.94
C HIS A 161 44.36 1.75 2.00
N PHE A 162 45.44 1.08 2.41
CA PHE A 162 46.12 -0.01 1.70
C PHE A 162 46.03 -1.32 2.49
#